data_AF-A0A7C4GL32-F1
#
_entry.id   AF-A0A7C4GL32-F1
#
_cell.length_a   1.000
_cell.length_b   1.000
_cell.length_c   1.000
_cell.angle_alpha   90.00
_cell.angle_beta   90.00
_cell.angle_gamma   90.00
#
_symmetry.space_group_name_H-M   'P 1'
#
loop_
_entity.id
_entity.type
_entity.pdbx_description
1 polymer ?
#
loop_
_entity_poly.entity_id
_entity_poly.type
_entity_poly.pdbx_seq_one_letter_code
_entity_poly.pdbx_strand_id
1 'polypeptide(L)'
;MTMAKKKCSDKKITSVAIQDPMETVKNMIRDTGEMSEELGGFLIQVKDPDKFPWGDVFQYLLSLNHNVWIDSRDGRLCIVTCPKTD
;
A
#
# COMPACT_ATOMS: atom_id res chain seq x y z
N MET A 1 2.73 -33.46 18.90
CA MET A 1 2.97 -32.12 19.47
C MET A 1 4.46 -31.87 19.31
N THR A 2 5.02 -30.91 18.57
CA THR A 2 4.49 -29.69 17.93
C THR A 2 5.53 -29.32 16.86
N MET A 3 5.10 -29.07 15.62
CA MET A 3 5.99 -28.62 14.54
C MET A 3 6.32 -27.13 14.76
N ALA A 4 7.55 -26.82 15.13
CA ALA A 4 8.06 -25.45 15.15
C ALA A 4 8.47 -25.05 13.72
N LYS A 5 7.56 -24.41 12.99
CA LYS A 5 7.88 -23.72 11.73
C LYS A 5 8.56 -22.38 12.06
N LYS A 6 9.87 -22.40 12.22
CA LYS A 6 10.73 -21.21 12.18
C LYS A 6 10.91 -20.82 10.72
N LYS A 7 10.14 -19.84 10.24
CA LYS A 7 10.30 -19.27 8.90
C LYS A 7 11.19 -18.04 9.00
N CYS A 8 12.35 -18.11 8.37
CA CYS A 8 13.29 -17.00 8.21
C CYS A 8 12.68 -15.88 7.35
N SER A 9 12.95 -14.63 7.71
CA SER A 9 13.39 -13.61 6.74
C SER A 9 14.07 -12.47 7.47
N ASP A 10 15.38 -12.65 7.63
CA ASP A 10 16.32 -11.56 7.78
C ASP A 10 16.56 -10.99 6.39
N LYS A 11 16.11 -9.76 6.13
CA LYS A 11 16.65 -8.90 5.08
C LYS A 11 16.67 -7.48 5.61
N LYS A 12 17.67 -7.22 6.45
CA LYS A 12 18.21 -5.89 6.70
C LYS A 12 18.83 -5.38 5.40
N ILE A 13 18.12 -4.55 4.66
CA ILE A 13 18.67 -3.83 3.50
C ILE A 13 18.85 -2.38 3.91
N THR A 14 20.12 -2.05 4.10
CA THR A 14 20.63 -0.73 4.46
C THR A 14 20.91 0.01 3.16
N SER A 15 20.36 1.23 3.05
CA SER A 15 20.94 2.38 2.34
C SER A 15 21.10 2.32 0.83
N VAL A 16 20.04 2.72 0.13
CA VAL A 16 20.14 3.67 -0.99
C VAL A 16 18.81 4.44 -1.01
N ALA A 17 18.88 5.77 -1.01
CA ALA A 17 17.72 6.64 -1.10
C ALA A 17 17.12 6.56 -2.52
N ILE A 18 16.41 5.49 -2.80
CA ILE A 18 15.39 5.43 -3.85
C ILE A 18 14.12 5.40 -3.03
N GLN A 19 13.41 6.53 -2.98
CA GLN A 19 12.14 6.60 -2.26
C GLN A 19 11.20 5.60 -2.93
N ASP A 20 11.04 4.44 -2.30
CA ASP A 20 10.13 3.44 -2.80
C ASP A 20 8.73 4.07 -2.78
N PRO A 21 7.99 4.06 -3.90
CA PRO A 21 6.65 4.66 -3.96
C PRO A 21 5.75 4.07 -2.86
N MET A 22 6.02 2.82 -2.44
CA MET A 22 5.37 2.19 -1.32
C MET A 22 5.62 2.89 0.01
N GLU A 23 6.86 3.23 0.34
CA GLU A 23 7.17 3.93 1.60
C GLU A 23 6.61 5.35 1.61
N THR A 24 6.58 6.02 0.45
CA THR A 24 6.02 7.37 0.33
C THR A 24 4.52 7.37 0.60
N VAL A 25 3.77 6.45 -0.02
CA VAL A 25 2.33 6.30 0.21
C VAL A 25 2.07 5.85 1.64
N LYS A 26 2.86 4.90 2.17
CA LYS A 26 2.75 4.43 3.56
C LYS A 26 2.95 5.58 4.55
N ASN A 27 3.89 6.48 4.29
CA ASN A 27 4.12 7.66 5.13
C ASN A 27 3.02 8.74 4.98
N MET A 28 2.32 8.79 3.85
CA MET A 28 1.14 9.66 3.67
C MET A 28 -0.08 9.14 4.43
N ILE A 29 -0.39 7.84 4.30
CA ILE A 29 -1.55 7.24 4.98
C ILE A 29 -1.33 7.08 6.49
N ARG A 30 -0.07 6.97 6.95
CA ARG A 30 0.31 6.79 8.36
C ARG A 30 -0.56 5.71 9.03
N ASP A 31 -1.34 6.10 10.04
CA ASP A 31 -2.21 5.23 10.82
C ASP A 31 -3.66 5.16 10.29
N THR A 32 -3.99 5.95 9.27
CA THR A 32 -5.36 6.07 8.72
C THR A 32 -5.72 4.93 7.76
N GLY A 33 -4.72 4.18 7.30
CA GLY A 33 -4.89 3.01 6.46
C GLY A 33 -3.66 2.11 6.48
N GLU A 34 -3.83 0.88 5.99
CA GLU A 34 -2.74 -0.06 5.77
C GLU A 34 -2.49 -0.24 4.29
N MET A 35 -1.22 -0.22 3.88
CA MET A 35 -0.81 -0.45 2.50
C MET A 35 -0.11 -1.80 2.36
N SER A 36 -0.50 -2.53 1.34
CA SER A 36 0.10 -3.78 0.88
C SER A 36 0.43 -3.66 -0.60
N GLU A 37 1.49 -4.33 -1.05
CA GLU A 37 1.78 -4.45 -2.47
C GLU A 37 1.03 -5.67 -3.01
N GLU A 38 0.29 -5.52 -4.09
CA GLU A 38 -0.43 -6.63 -4.72
C GLU A 38 -0.27 -6.57 -6.25
N LEU A 39 0.22 -7.67 -6.84
CA LEU A 39 0.32 -7.87 -8.29
C LEU A 39 1.03 -6.73 -9.06
N GLY A 40 2.08 -6.15 -8.48
CA GLY A 40 2.84 -5.06 -9.09
C GLY A 40 2.22 -3.67 -8.93
N GLY A 41 1.13 -3.56 -8.18
CA GLY A 41 0.54 -2.31 -7.75
C GLY A 41 0.34 -2.26 -6.23
N PHE A 42 -0.66 -1.50 -5.78
CA PHE A 42 -0.84 -1.17 -4.36
C PHE A 42 -2.27 -1.44 -3.93
N LEU A 43 -2.43 -2.05 -2.77
CA LEU A 43 -3.69 -2.25 -2.09
C LEU A 43 -3.64 -1.48 -0.77
N ILE A 44 -4.47 -0.45 -0.66
CA ILE A 44 -4.57 0.42 0.51
C ILE A 44 -5.91 0.17 1.17
N GLN A 45 -5.89 -0.46 2.33
CA GLN A 45 -7.06 -0.66 3.16
C GLN A 45 -7.26 0.55 4.08
N VAL A 46 -8.37 1.27 3.89
CA VAL A 46 -8.70 2.43 4.71
C VAL A 46 -9.28 1.95 6.05
N LYS A 47 -8.63 2.34 7.16
CA LYS A 47 -9.13 2.07 8.52
C LYS A 47 -10.08 3.16 8.99
N ASP A 48 -9.67 4.42 8.77
CA ASP A 48 -10.41 5.60 9.20
C ASP A 48 -10.68 6.51 7.99
N PRO A 49 -11.83 6.35 7.30
CA PRO A 49 -12.13 7.11 6.09
C PRO A 49 -12.27 8.62 6.34
N ASP A 50 -12.60 9.03 7.56
CA ASP A 50 -12.76 10.44 7.94
C ASP A 50 -11.40 11.18 8.06
N LYS A 51 -10.36 10.46 8.49
CA LYS A 51 -9.00 11.00 8.65
C LYS A 51 -8.09 10.69 7.47
N PHE A 52 -8.52 9.82 6.56
CA PHE A 52 -7.71 9.37 5.44
C PHE A 52 -7.47 10.54 4.46
N PRO A 53 -6.21 10.83 4.11
CA PRO A 53 -5.88 11.91 3.18
C PRO A 53 -6.15 11.47 1.72
N TRP A 54 -7.43 11.40 1.36
CA TRP A 54 -7.88 10.94 0.04
C TRP A 54 -7.23 11.73 -1.10
N GLY A 55 -7.21 13.06 -0.99
CA GLY A 55 -6.70 13.96 -2.02
C GLY A 55 -5.24 13.70 -2.35
N ASP A 56 -4.35 13.81 -1.35
CA ASP A 56 -2.91 13.59 -1.52
C ASP A 56 -2.59 12.19 -2.03
N VAL A 57 -3.28 11.17 -1.49
CA VAL A 57 -3.06 9.77 -1.89
C VAL A 57 -3.48 9.55 -3.33
N PHE A 58 -4.68 9.97 -3.74
CA PHE A 58 -5.11 9.82 -5.14
C PHE A 58 -4.24 10.62 -6.10
N GLN A 59 -3.86 11.84 -5.74
CA GLN A 59 -3.00 12.66 -6.57
C GLN A 59 -1.65 11.99 -6.81
N TYR A 60 -1.06 11.40 -5.77
CA TYR A 60 0.19 10.67 -5.89
C TYR A 60 0.03 9.39 -6.74
N LEU A 61 -0.99 8.57 -6.47
CA LEU A 61 -1.22 7.32 -7.20
C LEU A 61 -1.51 7.56 -8.69
N LEU A 62 -2.26 8.61 -9.02
CA LEU A 62 -2.51 9.03 -10.40
C LEU A 62 -1.24 9.57 -11.07
N SER A 63 -0.37 10.25 -10.31
CA SER A 63 0.92 10.73 -10.81
C SER A 63 1.89 9.60 -11.17
N LEU A 64 1.70 8.40 -10.61
CA LEU A 64 2.48 7.21 -10.97
C LEU A 64 2.01 6.55 -12.28
N ASN A 65 1.03 7.12 -12.98
CA ASN A 65 0.41 6.54 -14.18
C ASN A 65 -0.24 5.18 -13.91
N HIS A 66 -0.67 4.93 -12.67
CA HIS A 66 -1.39 3.72 -12.30
C HIS A 66 -2.90 3.93 -12.52
N ASN A 67 -3.60 2.84 -12.86
CA ASN A 67 -5.05 2.80 -12.70
C ASN A 67 -5.37 2.65 -11.22
N VAL A 68 -6.33 3.44 -10.74
CA VAL A 68 -6.77 3.43 -9.35
C VAL A 68 -8.26 3.14 -9.31
N TRP A 69 -8.67 2.18 -8.49
CA TRP A 69 -10.07 1.84 -8.25
C TRP A 69 -10.33 1.70 -6.75
N ILE A 70 -11.54 2.04 -6.35
CA ILE A 70 -11.99 1.91 -4.96
C ILE A 70 -12.96 0.73 -4.93
N ASP A 71 -12.67 -0.22 -4.06
CA ASP A 71 -13.46 -1.41 -3.83
C ASP A 71 -13.90 -1.46 -2.36
N SER A 72 -15.00 -2.16 -2.09
CA SER A 72 -15.44 -2.40 -0.71
C SER A 72 -15.27 -3.87 -0.38
N ARG A 73 -14.24 -4.21 0.41
CA ARG A 73 -14.02 -5.56 0.91
C ARG A 73 -14.35 -5.63 2.40
N ASP A 74 -15.19 -6.59 2.78
CA ASP A 74 -15.54 -6.84 4.18
C ASP A 74 -16.09 -5.60 4.92
N GLY A 75 -16.86 -4.77 4.21
CA GLY A 75 -17.43 -3.53 4.75
C GLY A 75 -16.41 -2.41 4.99
N ARG A 76 -15.18 -2.55 4.47
CA ARG A 76 -14.12 -1.54 4.53
C ARG A 76 -13.77 -1.07 3.13
N LEU A 77 -13.41 0.21 3.02
CA LEU A 77 -12.95 0.79 1.77
C LEU A 77 -11.51 0.36 1.50
N CYS A 78 -11.27 -0.18 0.33
CA CYS A 78 -9.97 -0.61 -0.15
C CYS A 78 -9.69 0.11 -1.47
N ILE A 79 -8.59 0.84 -1.55
CA ILE A 79 -8.10 1.45 -2.78
C ILE A 79 -7.13 0.45 -3.38
N VAL A 80 -7.38 0.01 -4.60
CA VAL A 80 -6.49 -0.90 -5.29
C VAL A 80 -5.97 -0.19 -6.53
N THR A 81 -4.68 -0.32 -6.79
CA THR A 81 -4.01 0.31 -7.92
C THR A 81 -3.25 -0.73 -8.71
N CYS A 82 -3.24 -0.57 -10.02
CA CYS A 82 -2.47 -1.40 -10.93
C CYS A 82 -1.67 -0.50 -11.87
N PRO A 83 -0.38 -0.76 -12.09
CA PRO A 83 0.38 -0.05 -13.11
C PRO A 83 -0.29 -0.23 -14.47
N LYS A 84 -0.43 0.86 -15.23
CA LYS A 84 -0.78 0.75 -16.64
C LYS A 84 0.46 0.27 -17.38
N THR A 85 0.59 -1.05 -17.54
CA THR A 85 1.42 -1.61 -18.60
C THR A 85 0.72 -1.27 -19.91
N ASP A 86 1.32 -0.37 -20.69
CA ASP A 86 0.99 -0.17 -22.11
C ASP A 86 1.31 -1.44 -22.91
#